data_AF-A0A8J5LRU0-F1
#
_entry.id   AF-A0A8J5LRU0-F1
#
_cell.length_a   1.000
_cell.length_b   1.000
_cell.length_c   1.000
_cell.angle_alpha   90.00
_cell.angle_beta   90.00
_cell.angle_gamma   90.00
#
_symmetry.space_group_name_H-M   'P 1'
#
loop_
_entity.id
_entity.type
_entity.pdbx_description
1 polymer ?
#
loop_
_entity_poly.entity_id
_entity_poly.type
_entity_poly.pdbx_seq_one_letter_code
_entity_poly.pdbx_strand_id
1 'polypeptide(L)'
;MATVGFNIASAFKGLSLSSSSGSSYLRGEVRLPYPRRTASVSFPLTIESAHKKGAGSTKNGRDSRGKRLGVKIYGDQVAQPGAIIVRQRGTKFHPGNNVGLGKDHTIFSLIDGLVKFEKYGPDKKKVSVYPRIEQPENPNSYRARKREYFRLQRERKKARKEGVPSPELVLASSTDESSEIIHIC
;
A
#
# COMPACT_ATOMS: atom_id res chain seq x y z
N MET A 1 -17.59 55.56 -1.94
CA MET A 1 -16.15 55.26 -2.08
C MET A 1 -15.62 54.74 -0.75
N ALA A 2 -15.30 53.45 -0.67
CA ALA A 2 -14.38 52.89 0.34
C ALA A 2 -14.03 51.45 -0.11
N THR A 3 -12.81 51.28 -0.60
CA THR A 3 -12.23 50.00 -1.03
C THR A 3 -11.56 49.32 0.17
N VAL A 4 -11.93 48.07 0.48
CA VAL A 4 -11.22 47.24 1.46
C VAL A 4 -10.38 46.21 0.70
N GLY A 5 -9.07 46.46 0.61
CA GLY A 5 -8.10 45.53 0.04
C GLY A 5 -7.55 44.59 1.11
N PHE A 6 -7.72 43.28 0.92
CA PHE A 6 -7.07 42.25 1.73
C PHE A 6 -5.74 41.86 1.08
N ASN A 7 -4.62 42.21 1.71
CA ASN A 7 -3.29 41.71 1.35
C ASN A 7 -2.98 40.44 2.17
N ILE A 8 -2.86 39.30 1.49
CA ILE A 8 -2.32 38.07 2.06
C ILE A 8 -0.86 37.98 1.63
N ALA A 9 0.06 38.38 2.50
CA ALA A 9 1.49 38.13 2.33
C ALA A 9 1.90 36.93 3.19
N SER A 10 2.31 35.89 2.50
CA SER A 10 2.92 34.66 3.00
C SER A 10 4.24 34.93 3.73
N ALA A 11 4.39 34.38 4.94
CA ALA A 11 5.67 34.33 5.65
C ALA A 11 5.91 32.91 6.22
N PHE A 12 6.40 32.00 5.38
CA PHE A 12 7.11 30.81 5.85
C PHE A 12 8.60 31.13 5.87
N LYS A 13 9.17 31.36 7.06
CA LYS A 13 10.61 31.44 7.29
C LYS A 13 11.06 30.19 8.06
N GLY A 14 12.02 29.46 7.47
CA GLY A 14 13.11 28.87 8.24
C GLY A 14 13.06 27.37 8.53
N LEU A 15 13.45 26.55 7.54
CA LEU A 15 14.15 25.29 7.78
C LEU A 15 15.34 25.24 6.81
N SER A 16 16.55 25.41 7.32
CA SER A 16 17.79 25.18 6.57
C SER A 16 18.43 23.89 7.07
N LEU A 17 18.63 22.95 6.14
CA LEU A 17 19.44 21.75 6.26
C LEU A 17 20.65 21.96 5.34
N SER A 18 21.85 22.02 5.89
CA SER A 18 23.12 21.85 5.16
C SER A 18 24.16 21.35 6.15
N SER A 19 24.48 20.05 6.12
CA SER A 19 25.56 19.45 5.34
C SER A 19 26.93 19.61 6.01
N SER A 20 27.35 18.50 6.60
CA SER A 20 28.69 18.10 6.97
C SER A 20 29.68 18.21 5.79
N SER A 21 30.91 18.66 6.05
CA SER A 21 32.18 18.14 5.49
C SER A 21 33.35 19.07 5.86
N GLY A 22 34.34 18.58 6.59
CA GLY A 22 35.58 19.32 6.85
C GLY A 22 36.57 18.54 7.69
N SER A 23 37.41 17.73 7.06
CA SER A 23 38.63 17.21 7.68
C SER A 23 39.79 17.39 6.71
N SER A 24 40.63 18.37 7.05
CA SER A 24 41.86 18.74 6.38
C SER A 24 43.01 17.84 6.84
N TYR A 25 43.60 17.08 5.92
CA TYR A 25 44.94 16.52 6.12
C TYR A 25 45.89 17.11 5.07
N LEU A 26 46.79 17.95 5.59
CA LEU A 26 47.96 18.51 4.94
C LEU A 26 48.89 17.38 4.47
N ARG A 27 49.10 17.27 3.16
CA ARG A 27 50.22 16.55 2.56
C ARG A 27 51.42 17.49 2.54
N GLY A 28 52.31 17.34 3.52
CA GLY A 28 53.68 17.85 3.44
C GLY A 28 54.62 16.73 3.01
N GLU A 29 55.11 16.81 1.79
CA GLU A 29 56.27 16.02 1.34
C GLU A 29 57.52 16.47 2.09
N VAL A 30 58.33 15.51 2.54
CA VAL A 30 59.74 15.72 2.87
C VAL A 30 60.54 14.64 2.15
N ARG A 31 61.37 15.06 1.20
CA ARG A 31 62.42 14.24 0.60
C ARG A 31 63.66 14.32 1.47
N LEU A 32 64.29 13.19 1.75
CA LEU A 32 65.70 13.12 2.14
C LEU A 32 66.45 12.17 1.17
N PRO A 33 67.67 12.53 0.74
CA PRO A 33 68.54 11.67 -0.06
C PRO A 33 69.56 10.91 0.82
N TYR A 34 70.27 9.94 0.20
CA TYR A 34 71.46 9.18 0.67
C TYR A 34 71.22 7.76 1.25
N PRO A 35 72.24 6.87 1.31
CA PRO A 35 72.48 5.84 0.29
C PRO A 35 72.50 4.41 0.88
N ARG A 36 72.59 3.40 0.00
CA ARG A 36 72.84 2.00 0.37
C ARG A 36 74.07 1.87 1.28
N ARG A 37 73.90 1.20 2.42
CA ARG A 37 74.96 0.52 3.16
C ARG A 37 74.59 -0.94 3.35
N THR A 38 75.41 -1.81 2.76
CA THR A 38 75.48 -3.24 3.03
C THR A 38 76.11 -3.45 4.40
N ALA A 39 75.37 -4.06 5.33
CA ALA A 39 75.94 -4.69 6.51
C ALA A 39 75.03 -5.86 6.90
N SER A 40 75.57 -7.06 6.73
CA SER A 40 75.03 -8.31 7.23
C SER A 40 75.06 -8.29 8.77
N VAL A 41 73.89 -8.38 9.39
CA VAL A 41 73.80 -8.77 10.80
C VAL A 41 72.66 -9.78 10.90
N SER A 42 73.01 -11.01 11.24
CA SER A 42 72.05 -12.07 11.52
C SER A 42 71.37 -11.77 12.85
N PHE A 43 70.12 -11.33 12.79
CA PHE A 43 69.25 -11.32 13.96
C PHE A 43 68.50 -12.65 14.05
N PRO A 44 68.32 -13.21 15.27
CA PRO A 44 67.77 -14.54 15.46
C PRO A 44 66.34 -14.66 14.94
N LEU A 45 66.01 -15.85 14.45
CA LEU A 45 64.69 -16.26 13.99
C LEU A 45 63.69 -16.30 15.15
N THR A 46 63.17 -15.16 15.58
CA THR A 46 61.89 -15.09 16.27
C THR A 46 60.81 -14.82 15.23
N ILE A 47 60.22 -15.89 14.69
CA ILE A 47 58.88 -15.78 14.14
C ILE A 47 57.97 -15.63 15.35
N GLU A 48 57.67 -14.39 15.76
CA GLU A 48 56.45 -14.14 16.51
C GLU A 48 55.28 -14.44 15.57
N SER A 49 54.91 -15.71 15.52
CA SER A 49 53.85 -16.19 14.64
C SER A 49 52.53 -15.59 15.10
N ALA A 50 52.09 -14.63 14.27
CA ALA A 50 50.71 -14.30 13.96
C ALA A 50 49.84 -13.87 15.15
N HIS A 51 49.86 -12.56 15.45
CA HIS A 51 48.56 -11.93 15.72
C HIS A 51 47.69 -12.20 14.50
N LYS A 52 46.63 -13.00 14.67
CA LYS A 52 45.59 -13.21 13.66
C LYS A 52 45.06 -11.82 13.26
N LYS A 53 45.60 -11.25 12.18
CA LYS A 53 45.15 -9.94 11.69
C LYS A 53 43.76 -10.12 11.11
N GLY A 54 42.79 -9.74 11.94
CA GLY A 54 41.39 -9.64 11.59
C GLY A 54 40.74 -11.01 11.39
N ALA A 55 40.09 -11.51 12.43
CA ALA A 55 38.75 -12.05 12.19
C ALA A 55 37.93 -10.89 11.61
N GLY A 56 38.03 -10.65 10.30
CA GLY A 56 37.16 -9.72 9.61
C GLY A 56 35.75 -10.18 9.93
N SER A 57 34.95 -9.31 10.56
CA SER A 57 33.53 -9.56 10.75
C SER A 57 32.96 -9.81 9.35
N THR A 58 32.74 -11.08 8.99
CA THR A 58 32.02 -11.43 7.78
C THR A 58 30.60 -10.97 8.05
N LYS A 59 30.23 -9.80 7.52
CA LYS A 59 28.88 -9.28 7.65
C LYS A 59 27.95 -10.22 6.90
N ASN A 60 27.29 -11.11 7.62
CA ASN A 60 26.27 -12.00 7.09
C ASN A 60 24.98 -11.18 6.88
N GLY A 61 24.99 -10.27 5.91
CA GLY A 61 23.89 -9.38 5.54
C GLY A 61 23.02 -9.93 4.41
N ARG A 62 22.77 -11.24 4.37
CA ARG A 62 21.95 -11.87 3.33
C ARG A 62 20.51 -12.01 3.80
N ASP A 63 19.73 -10.97 3.57
CA ASP A 63 18.29 -11.00 3.82
C ASP A 63 17.48 -11.04 2.52
N SER A 64 16.34 -11.71 2.59
CA SER A 64 15.39 -11.75 1.49
C SER A 64 14.33 -10.65 1.66
N ARG A 65 13.86 -10.08 0.55
CA ARG A 65 12.74 -9.14 0.59
C ARG A 65 11.52 -9.81 1.21
N GLY A 66 10.89 -9.12 2.16
CA GLY A 66 9.65 -9.55 2.78
C GLY A 66 8.61 -9.92 1.74
N LYS A 67 8.02 -11.11 1.88
CA LYS A 67 6.94 -11.54 1.01
C LYS A 67 5.65 -10.93 1.54
N ARG A 68 4.88 -10.28 0.66
CA ARG A 68 3.62 -9.58 0.97
C ARG A 68 2.45 -10.55 1.24
N LEU A 69 2.70 -11.55 2.09
CA LEU A 69 1.75 -12.54 2.56
C LEU A 69 0.74 -11.89 3.53
N GLY A 70 -0.21 -12.68 4.02
CA GLY A 70 -1.24 -12.26 4.97
C GLY A 70 -2.64 -12.22 4.36
N VAL A 71 -3.58 -11.84 5.21
CA VAL A 71 -4.99 -11.63 4.87
C VAL A 71 -5.12 -10.40 3.98
N LYS A 72 -5.95 -10.50 2.94
CA LYS A 72 -6.24 -9.45 1.97
C LYS A 72 -7.66 -8.91 2.12
N ILE A 73 -8.60 -9.80 2.40
CA ILE A 73 -10.00 -9.48 2.67
C ILE A 73 -10.32 -9.98 4.07
N TYR A 74 -10.80 -9.09 4.94
CA TYR A 74 -11.13 -9.44 6.33
C TYR A 74 -12.57 -9.95 6.46
N GLY A 75 -12.95 -10.32 7.69
CA GLY A 75 -14.32 -10.74 8.00
C GLY A 75 -15.33 -9.63 7.69
N ASP A 76 -16.51 -10.04 7.23
CA ASP A 76 -17.64 -9.17 6.89
C ASP A 76 -17.34 -8.15 5.78
N GLN A 77 -16.30 -8.41 4.97
CA GLN A 77 -16.01 -7.65 3.77
C GLN A 77 -16.48 -8.40 2.52
N VAL A 78 -16.82 -7.63 1.50
CA VAL A 78 -17.27 -8.16 0.20
C VAL A 78 -16.07 -8.74 -0.55
N ALA A 79 -16.19 -10.01 -0.94
CA ALA A 79 -15.31 -10.68 -1.87
C ALA A 79 -15.98 -10.81 -3.24
N GLN A 80 -15.18 -10.66 -4.29
CA GLN A 80 -15.56 -10.95 -5.68
C GLN A 80 -15.17 -12.40 -6.01
N PRO A 81 -15.82 -13.06 -6.99
CA PRO A 81 -15.38 -14.37 -7.45
C PRO A 81 -13.93 -14.29 -7.96
N GLY A 82 -13.10 -15.26 -7.59
CA GLY A 82 -11.67 -15.28 -7.87
C GLY A 82 -10.81 -14.35 -7.00
N ALA A 83 -11.41 -13.51 -6.13
CA ALA A 83 -10.64 -12.63 -5.27
C ALA A 83 -9.84 -13.42 -4.23
N ILE A 84 -8.58 -13.02 -4.02
CA ILE A 84 -7.70 -13.65 -3.04
C ILE A 84 -8.06 -13.14 -1.63
N ILE A 85 -8.43 -14.06 -0.74
CA ILE A 85 -8.78 -13.75 0.66
C ILE A 85 -7.53 -13.80 1.53
N VAL A 86 -6.70 -14.84 1.39
CA VAL A 86 -5.48 -15.01 2.20
C VAL A 86 -4.33 -15.57 1.36
N ARG A 87 -3.18 -14.90 1.42
CA ARG A 87 -1.90 -15.46 0.94
C ARG A 87 -1.09 -15.96 2.12
N GLN A 88 -0.80 -17.25 2.19
CA GLN A 88 -0.16 -17.84 3.36
C GLN A 88 1.01 -18.76 2.99
N ARG A 89 1.74 -19.20 4.01
CA ARG A 89 2.73 -20.28 3.91
C ARG A 89 2.20 -21.40 4.80
N GLY A 90 1.99 -22.56 4.19
CA GLY A 90 1.16 -23.62 4.77
C GLY A 90 -0.29 -23.16 4.98
N THR A 91 -1.10 -24.00 5.63
CA THR A 91 -2.51 -23.72 5.92
C THR A 91 -2.67 -23.24 7.36
N LYS A 92 -2.55 -21.92 7.58
CA LYS A 92 -2.98 -21.29 8.85
C LYS A 92 -4.50 -21.18 8.90
N PHE A 93 -5.07 -20.84 7.76
CA PHE A 93 -6.49 -20.90 7.49
C PHE A 93 -6.78 -22.06 6.55
N HIS A 94 -7.86 -22.78 6.84
CA HIS A 94 -8.38 -23.86 6.01
C HIS A 94 -9.49 -23.34 5.08
N PRO A 95 -9.63 -23.90 3.88
CA PRO A 95 -10.78 -23.59 3.03
C PRO A 95 -12.06 -24.12 3.69
N GLY A 96 -13.10 -23.28 3.70
CA GLY A 96 -14.46 -23.63 4.11
C GLY A 96 -15.38 -23.70 2.90
N ASN A 97 -16.60 -23.18 3.04
CA ASN A 97 -17.61 -23.23 1.98
C ASN A 97 -17.41 -22.09 0.98
N ASN A 98 -17.65 -22.37 -0.30
CA ASN A 98 -17.60 -21.41 -1.43
C ASN A 98 -16.23 -20.75 -1.65
N VAL A 99 -15.17 -21.48 -1.27
CA VAL A 99 -13.80 -21.00 -1.25
C VAL A 99 -12.88 -22.10 -1.77
N GLY A 100 -11.94 -21.74 -2.64
CA GLY A 100 -10.93 -22.64 -3.20
C GLY A 100 -9.56 -22.50 -2.53
N LEU A 101 -8.76 -23.57 -2.62
CA LEU A 101 -7.36 -23.59 -2.19
C LEU A 101 -6.45 -23.71 -3.42
N GLY A 102 -5.53 -22.76 -3.59
CA GLY A 102 -4.53 -22.77 -4.65
C GLY A 102 -3.33 -23.66 -4.32
N LYS A 103 -2.45 -23.88 -5.31
CA LYS A 103 -1.22 -24.68 -5.19
C LYS A 103 -0.29 -24.23 -4.06
N ASP A 104 -0.17 -22.91 -3.83
CA ASP A 104 0.63 -22.34 -2.76
C ASP A 104 -0.14 -22.15 -1.44
N HIS A 105 -1.28 -22.85 -1.28
CA HIS A 105 -2.22 -22.72 -0.16
C HIS A 105 -2.87 -21.34 -0.04
N THR A 106 -2.83 -20.54 -1.10
CA THR A 106 -3.60 -19.29 -1.20
C THR A 106 -5.09 -19.61 -1.23
N ILE A 107 -5.87 -18.87 -0.45
CA ILE A 107 -7.33 -19.03 -0.38
C ILE A 107 -7.98 -17.96 -1.25
N PHE A 108 -8.89 -18.38 -2.14
CA PHE A 108 -9.62 -17.48 -3.04
C PHE A 108 -11.13 -17.77 -3.03
N SER A 109 -11.94 -16.75 -3.29
CA SER A 109 -13.40 -16.88 -3.32
C SER A 109 -13.89 -17.53 -4.62
N LEU A 110 -14.93 -18.35 -4.55
CA LEU A 110 -15.61 -18.88 -5.75
C LEU A 110 -16.86 -18.05 -6.10
N ILE A 111 -17.51 -17.48 -5.09
CA ILE A 111 -18.73 -16.68 -5.24
C ILE A 111 -18.48 -15.23 -4.80
N ASP A 112 -19.37 -14.33 -5.16
CA ASP A 112 -19.50 -13.03 -4.51
C ASP A 112 -20.22 -13.14 -3.16
N GLY A 113 -19.80 -12.34 -2.19
CA GLY A 113 -20.42 -12.38 -0.86
C GLY A 113 -19.54 -11.85 0.26
N LEU A 114 -19.96 -12.09 1.50
CA LEU A 114 -19.21 -11.73 2.69
C LEU A 114 -18.29 -12.86 3.14
N VAL A 115 -17.04 -12.52 3.43
CA VAL A 115 -16.06 -13.45 3.99
C VAL A 115 -16.32 -13.62 5.49
N LYS A 116 -16.34 -14.86 5.98
CA LYS A 116 -16.45 -15.17 7.40
C LYS A 116 -15.33 -16.12 7.84
N PHE A 117 -14.71 -15.78 8.97
CA PHE A 117 -13.71 -16.60 9.63
C PHE A 117 -14.37 -17.37 10.77
N GLU A 118 -14.32 -18.70 10.70
CA GLU A 118 -14.91 -19.59 11.69
C GLU A 118 -13.83 -20.46 12.34
N LYS A 119 -14.11 -20.94 13.54
CA LYS A 119 -13.22 -21.89 14.21
C LYS A 119 -13.33 -23.26 13.54
N TYR A 120 -12.20 -23.93 13.34
CA TYR A 120 -12.11 -25.29 12.81
C TYR A 120 -11.41 -26.17 13.86
N GLY A 121 -12.20 -26.81 14.73
CA GLY A 121 -11.67 -27.56 15.86
C GLY A 121 -11.13 -26.67 16.99
N PRO A 122 -10.16 -27.14 17.80
CA PRO A 122 -9.69 -26.41 18.98
C PRO A 122 -8.82 -25.19 18.65
N ASP A 123 -7.96 -25.27 17.62
CA ASP A 123 -6.94 -24.24 17.35
C ASP A 123 -7.02 -23.63 15.95
N LYS A 124 -7.53 -24.37 14.97
CA LYS A 124 -7.48 -23.96 13.55
C LYS A 124 -8.65 -23.04 13.21
N LYS A 125 -8.52 -22.32 12.10
CA LYS A 125 -9.57 -21.46 11.56
C LYS A 125 -9.88 -21.85 10.12
N LYS A 126 -11.14 -21.75 9.72
CA LYS A 126 -11.58 -21.92 8.33
C LYS A 126 -12.18 -20.64 7.79
N VAL A 127 -12.12 -20.47 6.47
CA VAL A 127 -12.61 -19.30 5.74
C VAL A 127 -13.74 -19.75 4.83
N SER A 128 -14.92 -19.18 5.03
CA SER A 128 -16.09 -19.42 4.19
C SER A 128 -16.55 -18.10 3.59
N VAL A 129 -17.22 -18.17 2.44
CA VAL A 129 -17.89 -17.01 1.83
C VAL A 129 -19.38 -17.30 1.79
N TYR A 130 -20.17 -16.34 2.27
CA TYR A 130 -21.62 -16.41 2.29
C TYR A 130 -22.20 -15.35 1.35
N PRO A 131 -23.21 -15.68 0.54
CA PRO A 131 -23.84 -14.71 -0.35
C PRO A 131 -24.43 -13.56 0.48
N ARG A 132 -24.19 -12.33 0.04
CA ARG A 132 -24.71 -11.14 0.71
C ARG A 132 -26.02 -10.73 0.06
N ILE A 133 -27.08 -10.64 0.84
CA ILE A 133 -28.29 -9.93 0.41
C ILE A 133 -28.00 -8.44 0.54
N GLU A 134 -28.02 -7.71 -0.57
CA GLU A 134 -27.83 -6.26 -0.56
C GLU A 134 -28.99 -5.60 0.17
N GLN A 135 -28.68 -4.86 1.23
CA GLN A 135 -29.68 -4.06 1.93
C GLN A 135 -29.95 -2.79 1.14
N PRO A 136 -31.22 -2.38 0.96
CA PRO A 136 -31.56 -1.15 0.25
C PRO A 136 -30.96 0.07 0.96
N GLU A 137 -30.40 1.00 0.18
CA GLU A 137 -29.84 2.24 0.74
C GLU A 137 -30.95 3.14 1.30
N ASN A 138 -30.72 3.76 2.46
CA ASN A 138 -31.63 4.76 2.99
C ASN A 138 -31.53 6.08 2.18
N PRO A 139 -32.62 6.55 1.55
CA PRO A 139 -32.60 7.74 0.70
C PRO A 139 -32.26 9.02 1.47
N ASN A 140 -32.62 9.09 2.75
CA ASN A 140 -32.40 10.27 3.60
C ASN A 140 -31.02 10.26 4.28
N SER A 141 -30.09 9.44 3.81
CA SER A 141 -28.74 9.40 4.38
C SER A 141 -27.93 10.66 4.05
N TYR A 142 -27.06 11.08 4.99
CA TYR A 142 -26.12 12.18 4.77
C TYR A 142 -25.28 11.98 3.49
N ARG A 143 -24.90 10.73 3.21
CA ARG A 143 -24.13 10.32 2.03
C ARG A 143 -24.89 10.62 0.73
N ALA A 144 -26.17 10.25 0.66
CA ALA A 144 -27.01 10.53 -0.50
C ALA A 144 -27.17 12.04 -0.74
N ARG A 145 -27.52 12.80 0.32
CA ARG A 145 -27.66 14.27 0.24
C ARG A 145 -26.38 14.96 -0.25
N LYS A 146 -25.20 14.54 0.22
CA LYS A 146 -23.93 15.11 -0.23
C LYS A 146 -23.58 14.71 -1.67
N ARG A 147 -23.88 13.47 -2.08
CA ARG A 147 -23.72 13.01 -3.47
C ARG A 147 -24.54 13.89 -4.43
N GLU A 148 -25.82 14.09 -4.13
CA GLU A 148 -26.72 14.92 -4.94
C GLU A 148 -26.31 16.39 -4.93
N TYR A 149 -25.86 16.92 -3.79
CA TYR A 149 -25.32 18.28 -3.73
C TYR A 149 -24.17 18.48 -4.73
N PHE A 150 -23.17 17.59 -4.73
CA PHE A 150 -22.04 17.71 -5.66
C PHE A 150 -22.44 17.51 -7.12
N ARG A 151 -23.43 16.65 -7.40
CA ARG A 151 -24.01 16.49 -8.74
C ARG A 151 -24.65 17.79 -9.22
N LEU A 152 -25.56 18.35 -8.43
CA LEU A 152 -26.27 19.60 -8.75
C LEU A 152 -25.31 20.79 -8.91
N GLN A 153 -24.25 20.88 -8.10
CA GLN A 153 -23.23 21.92 -8.26
C GLN A 153 -22.50 21.80 -9.61
N ARG A 154 -22.18 20.57 -10.04
CA ARG A 154 -21.51 20.31 -11.32
C ARG A 154 -22.42 20.67 -12.49
N GLU A 155 -23.70 20.29 -12.42
CA GLU A 155 -24.72 20.60 -13.43
C GLU A 155 -24.97 22.12 -13.50
N ARG A 156 -25.17 22.81 -12.37
CA ARG A 156 -25.32 24.28 -12.32
C ARG A 156 -24.12 25.02 -12.88
N LYS A 157 -22.91 24.55 -12.58
CA LYS A 157 -21.67 25.15 -13.10
C LYS A 157 -21.57 24.95 -14.62
N LYS A 158 -21.96 23.78 -15.13
CA LYS A 158 -22.01 23.49 -16.57
C LYS A 158 -23.07 24.37 -17.27
N ALA A 159 -24.28 24.43 -16.75
CA ALA A 159 -25.38 25.24 -17.31
C ALA A 159 -25.03 26.73 -17.38
N ARG A 160 -24.41 27.29 -16.31
CA ARG A 160 -23.90 28.68 -16.32
C ARG A 160 -22.85 28.93 -17.41
N LYS A 161 -22.02 27.93 -17.71
CA LYS A 161 -21.01 28.03 -18.78
C LYS A 161 -21.65 27.98 -20.17
N GLU A 162 -22.71 27.18 -20.33
CA GLU A 162 -23.45 27.00 -21.58
C GLU A 162 -24.54 28.07 -21.80
N GLY A 163 -24.76 28.96 -20.82
CA GLY A 163 -25.75 30.05 -20.91
C GLY A 163 -27.20 29.60 -20.74
N VAL A 164 -27.44 28.34 -20.36
CA VAL A 164 -28.79 27.80 -20.12
C VAL A 164 -29.17 28.09 -18.65
N PRO A 165 -30.27 28.79 -18.36
CA PRO A 165 -30.60 29.27 -17.01
C PRO A 165 -31.01 28.15 -16.04
N SER A 166 -31.45 26.99 -16.56
CA SER A 166 -31.92 25.85 -15.76
C SER A 166 -31.34 24.55 -16.28
N PRO A 167 -30.69 23.71 -15.44
CA PRO A 167 -30.39 22.35 -15.83
C PRO A 167 -31.72 21.61 -15.99
N GLU A 168 -32.07 21.29 -17.23
CA GLU A 168 -33.23 20.47 -17.54
C GLU A 168 -33.00 19.09 -16.88
N LEU A 169 -33.74 18.81 -15.81
CA LEU A 169 -33.84 17.47 -15.25
C LEU A 169 -34.64 16.65 -16.25
N VAL A 170 -33.99 16.18 -17.31
CA VAL A 170 -34.54 15.16 -18.21
C VAL A 170 -34.68 13.90 -17.38
N LEU A 171 -35.87 13.73 -16.78
CA LEU A 171 -36.35 12.47 -16.28
C LEU A 171 -36.41 11.54 -17.49
N ALA A 172 -35.37 10.74 -17.69
CA ALA A 172 -35.43 9.57 -18.54
C ALA A 172 -36.42 8.58 -17.89
N SER A 173 -37.71 8.84 -18.15
CA SER A 173 -38.79 7.89 -17.99
C SER A 173 -38.70 6.94 -19.17
N SER A 174 -37.80 5.96 -19.09
CA SER A 174 -37.93 4.74 -19.88
C SER A 174 -39.08 3.93 -19.26
N THR A 175 -40.31 4.32 -19.56
CA THR A 175 -41.46 3.41 -19.52
C THR A 175 -41.66 2.93 -20.96
N ASP A 176 -40.84 1.95 -21.36
CA ASP A 176 -41.11 1.11 -22.52
C ASP A 176 -41.41 -0.31 -21.99
N GLU A 177 -42.70 -0.64 -22.03
CA GLU A 177 -43.28 -1.94 -22.35
C GLU A 177 -42.51 -3.23 -21.95
N SER A 178 -43.01 -3.92 -20.92
CA SER A 178 -43.02 -5.39 -20.84
C SER A 178 -44.01 -5.87 -19.77
N SER A 179 -45.27 -5.48 -19.92
CA SER A 179 -46.39 -6.28 -19.43
C SER A 179 -46.72 -7.35 -20.47
N GLU A 180 -45.94 -8.42 -20.53
CA GLU A 180 -46.42 -9.68 -21.09
C GLU A 180 -47.02 -10.52 -19.95
N ILE A 181 -48.34 -10.54 -20.02
CA ILE A 181 -49.31 -11.35 -19.32
C ILE A 181 -48.82 -12.79 -19.18
N ILE A 182 -48.74 -13.24 -17.93
CA ILE A 182 -48.81 -14.66 -17.59
C ILE A 182 -50.22 -15.13 -18.01
N HIS A 183 -50.32 -15.75 -19.19
CA HIS A 183 -51.45 -16.60 -19.53
C HIS A 183 -51.18 -18.01 -18.98
N ILE A 184 -51.88 -18.34 -17.89
CA ILE A 184 -52.10 -19.72 -17.46
C ILE A 184 -53.18 -20.29 -18.36
N CYS A 185 -52.82 -21.30 -19.15
CA CYS A 185 -53.64 -22.44 -19.58
C CYS A 185 -52.67 -23.58 -19.94
#